data_AF-A0A9D1DGJ4-F1
#
_entry.id   AF-A0A9D1DGJ4-F1
#
_cell.length_a   1.000
_cell.length_b   1.000
_cell.length_c   1.000
_cell.angle_alpha   90.00
_cell.angle_beta   90.00
_cell.angle_gamma   90.00
#
_symmetry.space_group_name_H-M   'P 1'
#
loop_
_entity.id
_entity.type
_entity.pdbx_description
1 polymer ?
#
loop_
_entity_poly.entity_id
_entity_poly.type
_entity_poly.pdbx_seq_one_letter_code
_entity_poly.pdbx_strand_id
1 'polypeptide(L)'
;MATDAERVSYQEYWKRGGWIDGLHTFWREFTSPGPLPPRIYDPAARRSPQAVPGDMAVLAAHVVAGPGETRTVRFVLTWSKPWRTNTWELKDPTLSEEEIYRRRTQPWKNYYATQFETSRETAAYCLEQFSRLERETRDFHDALFSSTLPPEVLDAVSANLAVLKSPTCLRLEDGSFYAFEGVHQREGSCEGTCTHVWSYAYALAYLFPELERSARTLEYTYSMQPHGGMGFRVQLPLGSEPIHFRPCVDGQFGSVIRTYREYMLSGDLDWLKGIWPQVKRSIAFTWSVENPDRWDLDRDGLIEGRQHHTLDVELFGPNSWLSGMYLTGLQAAARLARILGEPETALEYEEMFRRGREKLNETLFNGSYFVQRLDLTDRG
;
A
#
# COMPACT_ATOMS: atom_id res chain seq x y z
N MET A 1 17.28 -12.35 17.00
CA MET A 1 16.41 -13.28 17.75
C MET A 1 16.62 -13.04 19.23
N ALA A 2 15.56 -13.06 20.04
CA ALA A 2 15.64 -12.92 21.50
C ALA A 2 14.57 -13.78 22.18
N THR A 3 14.70 -14.02 23.48
CA THR A 3 13.77 -14.80 24.31
C THR A 3 13.69 -14.23 25.72
N ASP A 4 12.59 -14.49 26.42
CA ASP A 4 12.37 -14.19 27.83
C ASP A 4 12.73 -15.36 28.76
N ALA A 5 13.27 -16.46 28.22
CA ALA A 5 13.69 -17.60 29.02
C ALA A 5 14.79 -17.22 30.02
N GLU A 6 14.61 -17.59 31.29
CA GLU A 6 15.61 -17.38 32.35
C GLU A 6 16.92 -18.13 32.10
N ARG A 7 16.82 -19.35 31.54
CA ARG A 7 17.97 -20.20 31.25
C ARG A 7 18.08 -20.45 29.75
N VAL A 8 19.18 -19.99 29.17
CA VAL A 8 19.46 -20.10 27.73
C VAL A 8 20.84 -20.66 27.45
N SER A 9 21.02 -21.22 26.25
CA SER A 9 22.33 -21.43 25.63
C SER A 9 22.28 -20.95 24.20
N TYR A 10 23.39 -20.44 23.67
CA TYR A 10 23.42 -19.91 22.32
C TYR A 10 24.74 -20.17 21.62
N GLN A 11 24.68 -20.14 20.29
CA GLN A 11 25.81 -20.17 19.39
C GLN A 11 25.69 -18.96 18.47
N GLU A 12 26.70 -18.10 18.43
CA GLU A 12 26.73 -16.98 17.47
C GLU A 12 26.97 -17.48 16.05
N TYR A 13 27.63 -18.64 15.93
CA TYR A 13 27.98 -19.28 14.68
C TYR A 13 27.73 -20.78 14.74
N TRP A 14 27.38 -21.39 13.61
CA TRP A 14 27.55 -22.82 13.39
C TRP A 14 29.01 -23.16 13.11
N LYS A 15 29.38 -24.44 13.21
CA LYS A 15 30.74 -24.89 12.84
C LYS A 15 31.02 -24.51 11.38
N ARG A 16 32.05 -23.69 11.15
CA ARG A 16 32.54 -23.28 9.81
C ARG A 16 33.36 -24.39 9.12
N GLY A 17 32.88 -25.63 9.17
CA GLY A 17 33.47 -26.80 8.52
C GLY A 17 32.96 -27.00 7.09
N GLY A 18 33.60 -27.89 6.35
CA GLY A 18 33.22 -28.18 4.95
C GLY A 18 31.94 -29.01 4.84
N TRP A 19 31.26 -28.91 3.70
CA TRP A 19 30.07 -29.71 3.37
C TRP A 19 28.96 -29.55 4.43
N ILE A 20 28.53 -30.65 5.06
CA ILE A 20 27.45 -30.70 6.06
C ILE A 20 27.96 -30.67 7.51
N ASP A 21 29.25 -30.40 7.74
CA ASP A 21 29.86 -30.39 9.07
C ASP A 21 29.12 -29.48 10.06
N GLY A 22 28.69 -28.30 9.60
CA GLY A 22 27.93 -27.34 10.39
C GLY A 22 26.63 -27.95 10.91
N LEU A 23 25.84 -28.51 10.00
CA LEU A 23 24.55 -29.14 10.30
C LEU A 23 24.72 -30.37 11.20
N HIS A 24 25.69 -31.25 10.89
CA HIS A 24 25.95 -32.45 11.68
C HIS A 24 26.41 -32.11 13.10
N THR A 25 27.28 -31.11 13.23
CA THR A 25 27.76 -30.63 14.54
C THR A 25 26.62 -30.03 15.35
N PHE A 26 25.82 -29.16 14.74
CA PHE A 26 24.62 -28.60 15.36
C PHE A 26 23.68 -29.70 15.85
N TRP A 27 23.32 -30.67 14.99
CA TRP A 27 22.37 -31.71 15.35
C TRP A 27 22.87 -32.61 16.49
N ARG A 28 24.16 -32.97 16.46
CA ARG A 28 24.80 -33.73 17.56
C ARG A 28 24.76 -32.95 18.87
N GLU A 29 25.10 -31.67 18.84
CA GLU A 29 25.12 -30.82 20.05
C GLU A 29 23.70 -30.55 20.57
N PHE A 30 22.74 -30.32 19.68
CA PHE A 30 21.33 -30.08 20.02
C PHE A 30 20.63 -31.31 20.62
N THR A 31 21.00 -32.51 20.18
CA THR A 31 20.45 -33.77 20.70
C THR A 31 21.21 -34.31 21.92
N SER A 32 22.32 -33.67 22.30
CA SER A 32 23.07 -34.03 23.49
C SER A 32 22.44 -33.39 24.73
N PRO A 33 22.42 -34.07 25.90
CA PRO A 33 21.95 -33.47 27.14
C PRO A 33 22.79 -32.24 27.54
N GLY A 34 22.12 -31.16 27.95
CA GLY A 34 22.76 -29.97 28.49
C GLY A 34 22.70 -28.74 27.56
N PRO A 35 23.38 -27.64 27.94
CA PRO A 35 23.42 -26.43 27.14
C PRO A 35 24.25 -26.62 25.85
N LEU A 36 23.87 -25.91 24.79
CA LEU A 36 24.69 -25.82 23.58
C LEU A 36 26.04 -25.18 23.93
N PRO A 37 27.18 -25.75 23.49
CA PRO A 37 28.47 -25.15 23.72
C PRO A 37 28.57 -23.83 22.95
N PRO A 38 29.07 -22.74 23.56
CA PRO A 38 29.20 -21.46 22.89
C PRO A 38 30.16 -21.59 21.71
N ARG A 39 29.79 -20.96 20.59
CA ARG A 39 30.63 -20.94 19.39
C ARG A 39 30.74 -19.52 18.88
N ILE A 40 31.95 -18.98 19.03
CA ILE A 40 32.35 -17.64 18.64
C ILE A 40 33.65 -17.78 17.85
N TYR A 41 33.73 -17.10 16.72
CA TYR A 41 34.94 -17.05 15.90
C TYR A 41 35.49 -15.63 15.89
N ASP A 42 36.82 -15.50 15.85
CA ASP A 42 37.46 -14.23 15.48
C ASP A 42 36.97 -13.82 14.07
N PRO A 43 36.64 -12.54 13.82
CA PRO A 43 36.30 -12.05 12.48
C PRO A 43 37.33 -12.42 11.40
N ALA A 44 38.62 -12.51 11.75
CA ALA A 44 39.71 -12.92 10.87
C ALA A 44 39.87 -14.46 10.73
N ALA A 45 39.09 -15.24 11.47
CA ALA A 45 39.19 -16.69 11.46
C ALA A 45 38.87 -17.26 10.08
N ARG A 46 39.82 -18.03 9.53
CA ARG A 46 39.65 -18.69 8.24
C ARG A 46 38.50 -19.69 8.28
N ARG A 47 37.69 -19.63 7.23
CA ARG A 47 36.57 -20.54 6.99
C ARG A 47 36.99 -21.60 5.98
N SER A 48 36.47 -22.83 6.14
CA SER A 48 36.67 -23.86 5.11
C SER A 48 36.11 -23.37 3.76
N PRO A 49 36.87 -23.51 2.65
CA PRO A 49 36.38 -23.15 1.32
C PRO A 49 35.11 -23.93 0.91
N GLN A 50 34.88 -25.09 1.53
CA GLN A 50 33.72 -25.96 1.27
C GLN A 50 32.55 -25.70 2.23
N ALA A 51 32.63 -24.70 3.12
CA ALA A 51 31.55 -24.40 4.06
C ALA A 51 30.35 -23.72 3.37
N VAL A 52 29.12 -24.10 3.74
CA VAL A 52 27.86 -23.54 3.21
C VAL A 52 27.75 -22.02 3.44
N PRO A 53 27.67 -21.17 2.39
CA PRO A 53 27.70 -19.71 2.49
C PRO A 53 26.81 -19.10 3.57
N GLY A 54 27.29 -18.06 4.25
CA GLY A 54 26.61 -17.42 5.38
C GLY A 54 26.99 -18.00 6.74
N ASP A 55 26.62 -17.29 7.80
CA ASP A 55 26.74 -17.74 9.19
C ASP A 55 25.33 -17.92 9.77
N MET A 56 25.20 -18.86 10.71
CA MET A 56 23.93 -19.20 11.36
C MET A 56 24.10 -19.13 12.87
N ALA A 57 23.14 -18.51 13.55
CA ALA A 57 23.10 -18.43 15.00
C ALA A 57 21.99 -19.31 15.57
N VAL A 58 22.17 -19.78 16.81
CA VAL A 58 21.19 -20.58 17.56
C VAL A 58 20.96 -19.96 18.92
N LEU A 59 19.70 -19.89 19.35
CA LEU A 59 19.31 -19.57 20.72
C LEU A 59 18.37 -20.67 21.19
N ALA A 60 18.71 -21.32 22.29
CA ALA A 60 17.91 -22.37 22.90
C ALA A 60 17.50 -21.96 24.32
N ALA A 61 16.23 -22.13 24.64
CA ALA A 61 15.70 -22.00 25.99
C ALA A 61 15.64 -23.36 26.68
N HIS A 62 16.01 -23.40 27.96
CA HIS A 62 16.13 -24.64 28.72
C HIS A 62 15.12 -24.69 29.86
N VAL A 63 13.98 -25.30 29.60
CA VAL A 63 12.85 -25.39 30.54
C VAL A 63 12.79 -26.76 31.19
N VAL A 64 12.49 -26.80 32.49
CA VAL A 64 12.12 -28.02 33.20
C VAL A 64 10.66 -27.87 33.60
N ALA A 65 9.81 -28.83 33.22
CA ALA A 65 8.42 -28.90 33.60
C ALA A 65 8.15 -30.23 34.31
N GLY A 66 7.56 -30.17 35.50
CA GLY A 66 7.14 -31.34 36.27
C GLY A 66 5.86 -31.99 35.71
N PRO A 67 5.41 -33.11 36.30
CA PRO A 67 4.17 -33.77 35.91
C PRO A 67 2.98 -32.82 36.02
N GLY A 68 2.28 -32.60 34.90
CA GLY A 68 1.11 -31.70 34.82
C GLY A 68 1.44 -30.20 34.82
N GLU A 69 2.72 -29.82 34.90
CA GLU A 69 3.14 -28.42 34.87
C GLU A 69 3.18 -27.88 33.44
N THR A 70 2.68 -26.66 33.24
CA THR A 70 2.79 -25.93 31.98
C THR A 70 3.76 -24.77 32.15
N ARG A 71 4.70 -24.64 31.20
CA ARG A 71 5.66 -23.54 31.13
C ARG A 71 5.58 -22.88 29.78
N THR A 72 5.74 -21.57 29.75
CA THR A 72 5.69 -20.75 28.54
C THR A 72 7.02 -20.06 28.35
N VAL A 73 7.53 -20.09 27.12
CA VAL A 73 8.71 -19.34 26.69
C VAL A 73 8.36 -18.60 25.41
N ARG A 74 8.81 -17.36 25.31
CA ARG A 74 8.58 -16.51 24.14
C ARG A 74 9.87 -16.36 23.36
N PHE A 75 9.74 -16.38 22.04
CA PHE A 75 10.83 -16.05 21.12
C PHE A 75 10.35 -14.95 20.19
N VAL A 76 11.24 -14.00 19.90
CA VAL A 76 11.02 -12.96 18.89
C VAL A 76 12.12 -13.02 17.83
N LEU A 77 11.70 -12.97 16.57
CA LEU A 77 12.59 -12.84 15.42
C LEU A 77 12.43 -11.42 14.85
N THR A 78 13.53 -10.68 14.84
CA THR A 78 13.59 -9.29 14.38
C THR A 78 14.73 -9.13 13.38
N TRP A 79 14.59 -8.16 12.49
CA TRP A 79 15.57 -7.82 11.46
C TRP A 79 15.69 -6.30 11.34
N SER A 80 16.82 -5.84 10.80
CA SER A 80 17.00 -4.44 10.44
C SER A 80 17.76 -4.35 9.13
N LYS A 81 17.08 -3.86 8.10
CA LYS A 81 17.64 -3.48 6.80
C LYS A 81 17.27 -2.02 6.58
N PRO A 82 17.99 -1.07 7.20
CA PRO A 82 17.53 0.31 7.30
C PRO A 82 17.38 0.98 5.95
N TRP A 83 18.28 0.70 5.01
CA TRP A 83 18.30 1.35 3.70
C TRP A 83 17.67 0.48 2.60
N ARG A 84 16.91 1.12 1.73
CA ARG A 84 16.32 0.57 0.51
C ARG A 84 16.66 1.43 -0.68
N THR A 85 16.66 0.79 -1.84
CA THR A 85 16.69 1.40 -3.17
C THR A 85 15.64 0.69 -4.03
N ASN A 86 15.28 1.26 -5.19
CA ASN A 86 14.34 0.62 -6.11
C ASN A 86 14.97 -0.66 -6.67
N THR A 87 14.44 -1.82 -6.28
CA THR A 87 14.92 -3.13 -6.76
C THR A 87 14.06 -3.72 -7.87
N TRP A 88 12.94 -3.08 -8.20
CA TRP A 88 12.02 -3.49 -9.27
C TRP A 88 12.45 -2.93 -10.63
N GLU A 89 11.87 -3.50 -11.69
CA GLU A 89 12.00 -2.97 -13.04
C GLU A 89 11.17 -1.69 -13.23
N LEU A 90 11.79 -0.65 -13.79
CA LEU A 90 11.12 0.58 -14.19
C LEU A 90 10.69 0.41 -15.65
N LYS A 91 9.39 0.17 -15.88
CA LYS A 91 8.84 -0.24 -17.18
C LYS A 91 8.35 0.92 -18.05
N ASP A 92 8.44 2.15 -17.59
CA ASP A 92 8.04 3.32 -18.37
C ASP A 92 9.04 3.51 -19.55
N PRO A 93 8.60 3.34 -20.80
CA PRO A 93 9.47 3.41 -21.98
C PRO A 93 9.95 4.83 -22.29
N THR A 94 9.41 5.85 -21.61
CA THR A 94 9.79 7.26 -21.80
C THR A 94 11.00 7.67 -20.96
N LEU A 95 11.41 6.84 -20.00
CA LEU A 95 12.53 7.15 -19.12
C LEU A 95 13.88 7.02 -19.82
N SER A 96 14.75 8.01 -19.63
CA SER A 96 16.16 7.92 -20.07
C SER A 96 16.96 6.95 -19.18
N GLU A 97 18.09 6.45 -19.69
CA GLU A 97 19.00 5.61 -18.91
C GLU A 97 19.51 6.32 -17.65
N GLU A 98 19.76 7.64 -17.74
CA GLU A 98 20.17 8.48 -16.62
C GLU A 98 19.09 8.55 -15.54
N GLU A 99 17.83 8.70 -15.95
CA GLU A 99 16.69 8.75 -15.03
C GLU A 99 16.47 7.40 -14.34
N ILE A 100 16.54 6.31 -15.09
CA ILE A 100 16.47 4.94 -14.56
C ILE A 100 17.59 4.74 -13.53
N TYR A 101 18.82 5.14 -13.85
CA TYR A 101 19.96 5.02 -12.94
C TYR A 101 19.73 5.84 -11.67
N ARG A 102 19.28 7.10 -11.78
CA ARG A 102 18.97 7.97 -10.64
C ARG A 102 17.93 7.34 -9.71
N ARG A 103 16.78 6.92 -10.25
CA ARG A 103 15.70 6.30 -9.46
C ARG A 103 16.14 5.01 -8.77
N ARG A 104 16.99 4.19 -9.42
CA ARG A 104 17.51 2.94 -8.84
C ARG A 104 18.60 3.12 -7.79
N THR A 105 19.32 4.24 -7.82
CA THR A 105 20.45 4.48 -6.93
C THR A 105 20.13 5.39 -5.76
N GLN A 106 19.04 6.17 -5.82
CA GLN A 106 18.57 6.98 -4.70
C GLN A 106 18.10 6.08 -3.54
N PRO A 107 18.77 6.09 -2.38
CA PRO A 107 18.32 5.31 -1.25
C PRO A 107 17.26 6.07 -0.44
N TRP A 108 16.40 5.33 0.25
CA TRP A 108 15.56 5.84 1.35
C TRP A 108 15.65 4.92 2.56
N LYS A 109 15.31 5.46 3.73
CA LYS A 109 15.25 4.69 4.97
C LYS A 109 13.87 4.04 5.13
N ASN A 110 13.85 2.76 5.48
CA ASN A 110 12.60 2.10 5.89
C ASN A 110 12.07 2.76 7.16
N TYR A 111 10.75 2.99 7.23
CA TYR A 111 10.13 3.65 8.39
C TYR A 111 10.47 3.01 9.74
N TYR A 112 10.47 1.67 9.84
CA TYR A 112 10.78 1.02 11.12
C TYR A 112 12.20 1.36 11.63
N ALA A 113 13.13 1.72 10.72
CA ALA A 113 14.49 2.10 11.08
C ALA A 113 14.61 3.58 11.50
N THR A 114 13.54 4.37 11.37
CA THR A 114 13.41 5.68 12.04
C THR A 114 12.88 5.53 13.46
N GLN A 115 12.22 4.41 13.77
CA GLN A 115 11.67 4.11 15.09
C GLN A 115 12.67 3.34 15.99
N PHE A 116 13.44 2.43 15.39
CA PHE A 116 14.44 1.61 16.08
C PHE A 116 15.75 1.62 15.30
N GLU A 117 16.88 1.83 15.97
CA GLU A 117 18.18 1.88 15.31
C GLU A 117 18.63 0.47 14.88
N THR A 118 18.37 -0.52 15.73
CA THR A 118 18.85 -1.89 15.55
C THR A 118 17.74 -2.94 15.72
N SER A 119 17.94 -4.13 15.13
CA SER A 119 17.03 -5.26 15.34
C SER A 119 16.99 -5.74 16.80
N ARG A 120 18.04 -5.43 17.57
CA ARG A 120 18.12 -5.71 19.01
C ARG A 120 17.14 -4.84 19.80
N GLU A 121 17.05 -3.54 19.49
CA GLU A 121 16.07 -2.65 20.11
C GLU A 121 14.65 -3.06 19.78
N THR A 122 14.37 -3.41 18.52
CA THR A 122 13.06 -3.96 18.15
C THR A 122 12.73 -5.22 18.97
N ALA A 123 13.71 -6.10 19.19
CA ALA A 123 13.50 -7.33 19.96
C ALA A 123 13.23 -7.04 21.44
N ALA A 124 13.98 -6.10 22.04
CA ALA A 124 13.76 -5.65 23.41
C ALA A 124 12.35 -5.07 23.57
N TYR A 125 11.96 -4.14 22.68
CA TYR A 125 10.62 -3.55 22.66
C TYR A 125 9.53 -4.61 22.55
N CYS A 126 9.67 -5.58 21.63
CA CYS A 126 8.67 -6.64 21.45
C CYS A 126 8.50 -7.52 22.70
N LEU A 127 9.59 -7.83 23.42
CA LEU A 127 9.52 -8.64 24.64
C LEU A 127 8.96 -7.82 25.82
N GLU A 128 9.41 -6.58 26.00
CA GLU A 128 8.95 -5.68 27.06
C GLU A 128 7.46 -5.34 26.91
N GLN A 129 6.99 -5.16 25.67
CA GLN A 129 5.60 -4.80 25.35
C GLN A 129 4.73 -5.99 24.96
N PHE A 130 5.22 -7.22 25.07
CA PHE A 130 4.56 -8.41 24.53
C PHE A 130 3.10 -8.53 24.96
N SER A 131 2.83 -8.41 26.27
CA SER A 131 1.48 -8.56 26.82
C SER A 131 0.51 -7.50 26.31
N ARG A 132 0.99 -6.30 25.98
CA ARG A 132 0.17 -5.24 25.37
C ARG A 132 -0.09 -5.55 23.90
N LEU A 133 0.96 -5.87 23.14
CA LEU A 133 0.87 -6.17 21.70
C LEU A 133 -0.03 -7.38 21.42
N GLU A 134 0.09 -8.43 22.22
CA GLU A 134 -0.73 -9.64 22.11
C GLU A 134 -2.19 -9.34 22.42
N ARG A 135 -2.46 -8.66 23.55
CA ARG A 135 -3.81 -8.27 23.94
C ARG A 135 -4.48 -7.38 22.89
N GLU A 136 -3.83 -6.32 22.42
CA GLU A 136 -4.38 -5.45 21.38
C GLU A 136 -4.68 -6.21 20.07
N THR A 137 -3.84 -7.20 19.72
CA THR A 137 -4.09 -8.08 18.57
C THR A 137 -5.32 -8.99 18.80
N ARG A 138 -5.47 -9.54 20.01
CA ARG A 138 -6.63 -10.36 20.39
C ARG A 138 -7.91 -9.55 20.46
N ASP A 139 -7.86 -8.36 21.03
CA ASP A 139 -9.02 -7.46 21.10
C ASP A 139 -9.55 -7.14 19.70
N PHE A 140 -8.65 -6.86 18.74
CA PHE A 140 -9.05 -6.66 17.34
C PHE A 140 -9.64 -7.93 16.71
N HIS A 141 -8.99 -9.07 16.91
CA HIS A 141 -9.47 -10.37 16.43
C HIS A 141 -10.87 -10.67 16.98
N ASP A 142 -11.05 -10.61 18.29
CA ASP A 142 -12.31 -10.95 18.95
C ASP A 142 -13.42 -9.95 18.58
N ALA A 143 -13.10 -8.67 18.40
CA ALA A 143 -14.03 -7.68 17.88
C ALA A 143 -14.51 -8.02 16.44
N LEU A 144 -13.60 -8.46 15.56
CA LEU A 144 -13.98 -8.86 14.20
C LEU A 144 -14.81 -10.15 14.20
N PHE A 145 -14.38 -11.17 14.94
CA PHE A 145 -15.01 -12.51 14.91
C PHE A 145 -16.24 -12.65 15.82
N SER A 146 -16.53 -11.67 16.68
CA SER A 146 -17.81 -11.57 17.40
C SER A 146 -18.95 -10.98 16.56
N SER A 147 -18.65 -10.57 15.31
CA SER A 147 -19.64 -10.11 14.34
C SER A 147 -20.69 -11.19 14.01
N THR A 148 -21.89 -10.76 13.65
CA THR A 148 -22.99 -11.64 13.21
C THR A 148 -22.91 -12.02 11.73
N LEU A 149 -21.82 -11.66 11.04
CA LEU A 149 -21.61 -12.03 9.64
C LEU A 149 -21.36 -13.54 9.48
N PRO A 150 -21.68 -14.12 8.31
CA PRO A 150 -21.38 -15.51 8.03
C PRO A 150 -19.87 -15.81 8.17
N PRO A 151 -19.47 -16.98 8.70
CA PRO A 151 -18.07 -17.33 8.91
C PRO A 151 -17.19 -17.20 7.65
N GLU A 152 -17.72 -17.56 6.48
CA GLU A 152 -17.03 -17.44 5.20
C GLU A 152 -16.73 -15.97 4.80
N VAL A 153 -17.58 -15.03 5.21
CA VAL A 153 -17.34 -13.59 5.00
C VAL A 153 -16.23 -13.11 5.95
N LEU A 154 -16.25 -13.56 7.21
CA LEU A 154 -15.21 -13.22 8.18
C LEU A 154 -13.85 -13.78 7.78
N ASP A 155 -13.80 -15.01 7.28
CA ASP A 155 -12.59 -15.61 6.71
C ASP A 155 -12.07 -14.78 5.53
N ALA A 156 -12.92 -14.47 4.55
CA ALA A 156 -12.53 -13.67 3.39
C ALA A 156 -12.04 -12.26 3.76
N VAL A 157 -12.73 -11.56 4.66
CA VAL A 157 -12.33 -10.20 5.08
C VAL A 157 -11.02 -10.26 5.85
N SER A 158 -10.89 -11.15 6.84
CA SER A 158 -9.68 -11.25 7.66
C SER A 158 -8.45 -11.69 6.85
N ALA A 159 -8.61 -12.59 5.88
CA ALA A 159 -7.54 -13.00 4.98
C ALA A 159 -7.04 -11.82 4.13
N ASN A 160 -7.95 -10.97 3.62
CA ASN A 160 -7.57 -9.80 2.83
C ASN A 160 -6.82 -8.73 3.64
N LEU A 161 -7.07 -8.63 4.96
CA LEU A 161 -6.32 -7.70 5.82
C LEU A 161 -4.81 -8.03 5.90
N ALA A 162 -4.43 -9.30 5.66
CA ALA A 162 -3.03 -9.70 5.67
C ALA A 162 -2.18 -8.95 4.61
N VAL A 163 -2.81 -8.46 3.54
CA VAL A 163 -2.14 -7.66 2.50
C VAL A 163 -1.52 -6.39 3.08
N LEU A 164 -2.15 -5.76 4.09
CA LEU A 164 -1.62 -4.55 4.75
C LEU A 164 -0.29 -4.80 5.47
N LYS A 165 0.02 -6.06 5.82
CA LYS A 165 1.28 -6.48 6.45
C LYS A 165 2.17 -7.29 5.49
N SER A 166 1.90 -7.24 4.20
CA SER A 166 2.66 -7.95 3.17
C SER A 166 3.67 -7.03 2.47
N PRO A 167 4.61 -7.57 1.67
CA PRO A 167 5.51 -6.76 0.84
C PRO A 167 4.81 -5.84 -0.19
N THR A 168 3.50 -5.97 -0.39
CA THR A 168 2.70 -5.06 -1.21
C THR A 168 2.70 -3.64 -0.66
N CYS A 169 2.70 -3.48 0.67
CA CYS A 169 2.62 -2.18 1.33
C CYS A 169 3.98 -1.77 1.90
N LEU A 170 4.28 -0.48 1.77
CA LEU A 170 5.46 0.18 2.30
C LEU A 170 5.02 1.39 3.13
N ARG A 171 5.80 1.68 4.17
CA ARG A 171 5.76 2.96 4.86
C ARG A 171 7.08 3.65 4.58
N LEU A 172 7.00 4.79 3.89
CA LEU A 172 8.17 5.56 3.47
C LEU A 172 8.86 6.21 4.68
N GLU A 173 10.03 6.78 4.45
CA GLU A 173 10.89 7.35 5.51
C GLU A 173 10.14 8.40 6.36
N ASP A 174 9.33 9.23 5.72
CA ASP A 174 8.50 10.27 6.35
C ASP A 174 7.23 9.71 7.04
N GLY A 175 7.00 8.41 6.97
CA GLY A 175 5.83 7.74 7.53
C GLY A 175 4.63 7.67 6.60
N SER A 176 4.72 8.20 5.38
CA SER A 176 3.64 8.13 4.39
C SER A 176 3.46 6.72 3.83
N PHE A 177 2.24 6.43 3.36
CA PHE A 177 1.88 5.15 2.78
C PHE A 177 2.26 5.09 1.31
N TYR A 178 2.88 3.99 0.92
CA TYR A 178 3.13 3.63 -0.46
C TYR A 178 2.79 2.16 -0.67
N ALA A 179 2.32 1.78 -1.85
CA ALA A 179 2.08 0.39 -2.14
C ALA A 179 2.27 0.05 -3.61
N PHE A 180 2.56 -1.21 -3.88
CA PHE A 180 2.42 -1.78 -5.20
C PHE A 180 0.95 -2.13 -5.47
N GLU A 181 0.64 -2.42 -6.72
CA GLU A 181 -0.63 -3.00 -7.11
C GLU A 181 -0.78 -4.44 -6.57
N GLY A 182 0.33 -5.16 -6.57
CA GLY A 182 0.48 -6.50 -6.03
C GLY A 182 1.94 -6.87 -5.96
N VAL A 183 2.25 -8.14 -5.76
CA VAL A 183 3.64 -8.63 -5.72
C VAL A 183 3.80 -9.92 -6.54
N HIS A 184 4.90 -9.99 -7.28
CA HIS A 184 5.40 -11.23 -7.86
C HIS A 184 6.34 -11.93 -6.86
N GLN A 185 6.92 -13.06 -7.25
CA GLN A 185 7.83 -13.82 -6.39
C GLN A 185 9.07 -13.01 -5.95
N ARG A 186 9.55 -12.07 -6.78
CA ARG A 186 10.84 -11.38 -6.58
C ARG A 186 10.75 -9.85 -6.60
N GLU A 187 9.63 -9.28 -7.01
CA GLU A 187 9.44 -7.83 -7.15
C GLU A 187 7.97 -7.44 -7.00
N GLY A 188 7.70 -6.15 -6.85
CA GLY A 188 6.34 -5.61 -6.90
C GLY A 188 5.74 -5.75 -8.30
N SER A 189 4.45 -6.03 -8.38
CA SER A 189 3.69 -5.97 -9.63
C SER A 189 3.36 -4.50 -9.88
N CYS A 190 4.04 -3.91 -10.87
CA CYS A 190 3.90 -2.52 -11.32
C CYS A 190 4.28 -1.49 -10.25
N GLU A 191 5.22 -0.60 -10.56
CA GLU A 191 5.64 0.47 -9.65
C GLU A 191 4.47 1.40 -9.29
N GLY A 192 4.44 1.85 -8.03
CA GLY A 192 3.61 2.98 -7.62
C GLY A 192 2.28 2.63 -7.00
N THR A 193 1.89 3.44 -6.01
CA THR A 193 0.55 3.41 -5.44
C THR A 193 -0.44 3.76 -6.54
N CYS A 194 -1.08 2.72 -7.07
CA CYS A 194 -1.91 2.83 -8.25
C CYS A 194 -3.31 3.34 -7.89
N THR A 195 -3.73 4.49 -8.41
CA THR A 195 -4.98 5.13 -8.00
C THR A 195 -6.18 4.27 -8.36
N HIS A 196 -6.24 3.68 -9.55
CA HIS A 196 -7.39 2.88 -9.98
C HIS A 196 -7.56 1.58 -9.20
N VAL A 197 -6.48 0.86 -8.82
CA VAL A 197 -6.61 -0.36 -8.01
C VAL A 197 -6.93 -0.02 -6.55
N TRP A 198 -6.19 0.92 -5.97
CA TRP A 198 -6.38 1.29 -4.56
C TRP A 198 -7.71 2.05 -4.33
N SER A 199 -8.38 2.53 -5.38
CA SER A 199 -9.74 3.11 -5.29
C SER A 199 -10.77 2.12 -4.77
N TYR A 200 -10.54 0.81 -4.96
CA TYR A 200 -11.42 -0.25 -4.48
C TYR A 200 -11.04 -0.75 -3.08
N ALA A 201 -9.97 -0.23 -2.47
CA ALA A 201 -9.54 -0.60 -1.13
C ALA A 201 -10.20 0.29 -0.06
N TYR A 202 -10.80 -0.34 0.96
CA TYR A 202 -11.48 0.37 2.06
C TYR A 202 -10.86 0.11 3.43
N ALA A 203 -10.30 -1.09 3.65
CA ALA A 203 -9.80 -1.48 4.97
C ALA A 203 -8.74 -0.52 5.54
N LEU A 204 -7.83 -0.02 4.69
CA LEU A 204 -6.77 0.90 5.12
C LEU A 204 -7.35 2.20 5.70
N ALA A 205 -8.38 2.76 5.09
CA ALA A 205 -9.02 3.99 5.54
C ALA A 205 -9.65 3.86 6.94
N TYR A 206 -10.29 2.73 7.24
CA TYR A 206 -10.98 2.53 8.52
C TYR A 206 -10.06 2.01 9.63
N LEU A 207 -8.99 1.29 9.29
CA LEU A 207 -8.05 0.75 10.28
C LEU A 207 -6.88 1.70 10.54
N PHE A 208 -6.41 2.41 9.51
CA PHE A 208 -5.24 3.30 9.57
C PHE A 208 -5.49 4.59 8.77
N PRO A 209 -6.46 5.44 9.19
CA PRO A 209 -6.90 6.61 8.43
C PRO A 209 -5.77 7.61 8.10
N GLU A 210 -4.78 7.75 8.98
CA GLU A 210 -3.63 8.63 8.74
C GLU A 210 -2.76 8.13 7.57
N LEU A 211 -2.61 6.81 7.42
CA LEU A 211 -1.87 6.22 6.30
C LEU A 211 -2.62 6.44 4.98
N GLU A 212 -3.93 6.17 4.94
CA GLU A 212 -4.76 6.43 3.76
C GLU A 212 -4.69 7.91 3.33
N ARG A 213 -4.80 8.82 4.32
CA ARG A 213 -4.73 10.26 4.07
C ARG A 213 -3.38 10.69 3.53
N SER A 214 -2.28 10.11 4.04
CA SER A 214 -0.93 10.37 3.50
C SER A 214 -0.81 9.93 2.03
N ALA A 215 -1.45 8.82 1.63
CA ALA A 215 -1.46 8.38 0.24
C ALA A 215 -2.14 9.40 -0.69
N ARG A 216 -3.27 10.01 -0.25
CA ARG A 216 -3.93 11.10 -0.99
C ARG A 216 -3.03 12.32 -1.14
N THR A 217 -2.32 12.70 -0.07
CA THR A 217 -1.34 13.80 -0.15
C THR A 217 -0.27 13.52 -1.18
N LEU A 218 0.29 12.30 -1.20
CA LEU A 218 1.29 11.90 -2.20
C LEU A 218 0.73 11.94 -3.63
N GLU A 219 -0.47 11.40 -3.87
CA GLU A 219 -1.13 11.41 -5.18
C GLU A 219 -1.30 12.85 -5.71
N TYR A 220 -1.91 13.75 -4.92
CA TYR A 220 -2.16 15.12 -5.35
C TYR A 220 -0.89 15.98 -5.45
N THR A 221 0.21 15.56 -4.81
CA THR A 221 1.48 16.28 -4.84
C THR A 221 2.39 15.79 -5.98
N TYR A 222 2.51 14.48 -6.16
CA TYR A 222 3.53 13.86 -7.00
C TYR A 222 2.99 13.17 -8.25
N SER A 223 1.68 13.06 -8.42
CA SER A 223 1.07 12.42 -9.59
C SER A 223 0.31 13.38 -10.50
N MET A 224 0.20 14.65 -10.15
CA MET A 224 -0.49 15.65 -10.97
C MET A 224 0.38 16.08 -12.17
N GLN A 225 -0.17 15.95 -13.38
CA GLN A 225 0.45 16.45 -14.61
C GLN A 225 0.14 17.95 -14.80
N PRO A 226 0.93 18.69 -15.61
CA PRO A 226 0.74 20.12 -15.82
C PRO A 226 -0.67 20.51 -16.32
N HIS A 227 -1.25 19.72 -17.23
CA HIS A 227 -2.60 19.94 -17.76
C HIS A 227 -3.73 19.54 -16.78
N GLY A 228 -3.40 19.05 -15.59
CA GLY A 228 -4.37 18.73 -14.52
C GLY A 228 -4.80 17.26 -14.44
N GLY A 229 -4.39 16.41 -15.39
CA GLY A 229 -4.64 14.97 -15.33
C GLY A 229 -3.73 14.30 -14.29
N MET A 230 -4.20 13.22 -13.66
CA MET A 230 -3.43 12.49 -12.67
C MET A 230 -2.76 11.26 -13.31
N GLY A 231 -1.43 11.20 -13.29
CA GLY A 231 -0.71 9.94 -13.52
C GLY A 231 -1.15 8.93 -12.46
N PHE A 232 -1.68 7.78 -12.86
CA PHE A 232 -2.36 6.88 -11.93
C PHE A 232 -1.41 6.11 -11.00
N ARG A 233 -0.12 6.45 -10.92
CA ARG A 233 0.89 5.78 -10.08
C ARG A 233 1.85 6.80 -9.47
N VAL A 234 1.96 6.83 -8.14
CA VAL A 234 3.00 7.60 -7.43
C VAL A 234 4.37 6.96 -7.67
N GLN A 235 5.35 7.74 -8.12
CA GLN A 235 6.69 7.25 -8.44
C GLN A 235 7.64 7.33 -7.25
N LEU A 236 8.62 6.42 -7.17
CA LEU A 236 9.74 6.54 -6.22
C LEU A 236 11.07 6.76 -6.95
N PRO A 237 11.98 7.57 -6.38
CA PRO A 237 11.82 8.39 -5.17
C PRO A 237 10.75 9.48 -5.34
N LEU A 238 10.14 9.93 -4.23
CA LEU A 238 9.13 10.99 -4.27
C LEU A 238 9.68 12.25 -4.96
N GLY A 239 8.85 12.89 -5.77
CA GLY A 239 9.27 14.00 -6.65
C GLY A 239 9.76 13.56 -8.03
N SER A 240 9.85 12.25 -8.30
CA SER A 240 10.02 11.74 -9.66
C SER A 240 8.82 12.10 -10.51
N GLU A 241 9.06 12.43 -11.79
CA GLU A 241 8.00 12.82 -12.74
C GLU A 241 6.90 11.74 -12.81
N PRO A 242 5.61 12.15 -12.82
CA PRO A 242 4.50 11.24 -13.04
C PRO A 242 4.66 10.47 -14.35
N ILE A 243 4.09 9.26 -14.39
CA ILE A 243 4.02 8.49 -15.63
C ILE A 243 3.33 9.31 -16.73
N HIS A 244 3.97 9.38 -17.91
CA HIS A 244 3.43 10.06 -19.09
C HIS A 244 2.44 9.16 -19.83
N PHE A 245 1.38 8.76 -19.15
CA PHE A 245 0.26 8.01 -19.71
C PHE A 245 -1.06 8.68 -19.37
N ARG A 246 -2.12 8.27 -20.08
CA ARG A 246 -3.48 8.78 -19.86
C ARG A 246 -3.94 8.50 -18.43
N PRO A 247 -4.60 9.45 -17.75
CA PRO A 247 -5.21 9.19 -16.45
C PRO A 247 -6.28 8.09 -16.52
N CYS A 248 -6.41 7.31 -15.45
CA CYS A 248 -7.54 6.39 -15.29
C CYS A 248 -8.72 7.16 -14.73
N VAL A 249 -9.88 7.08 -15.38
CA VAL A 249 -11.10 7.79 -14.97
C VAL A 249 -11.54 7.37 -13.57
N ASP A 250 -11.62 6.05 -13.33
CA ASP A 250 -11.98 5.48 -12.03
C ASP A 250 -10.90 5.70 -10.96
N GLY A 251 -9.63 5.79 -11.35
CA GLY A 251 -8.54 6.20 -10.48
C GLY A 251 -8.64 7.66 -10.02
N GLN A 252 -8.81 8.59 -10.97
CA GLN A 252 -8.86 10.02 -10.69
C GLN A 252 -10.10 10.41 -9.89
N PHE A 253 -11.29 9.97 -10.32
CA PHE A 253 -12.52 10.25 -9.57
C PHE A 253 -12.60 9.41 -8.29
N GLY A 254 -12.01 8.22 -8.28
CA GLY A 254 -11.84 7.46 -7.04
C GLY A 254 -10.99 8.22 -6.01
N SER A 255 -9.93 8.93 -6.42
CA SER A 255 -9.17 9.81 -5.52
C SER A 255 -10.00 11.01 -5.01
N VAL A 256 -10.89 11.59 -5.83
CA VAL A 256 -11.82 12.65 -5.38
C VAL A 256 -12.81 12.11 -4.34
N ILE A 257 -13.42 10.96 -4.61
CA ILE A 257 -14.38 10.31 -3.69
C ILE A 257 -13.69 9.95 -2.38
N ARG A 258 -12.50 9.35 -2.46
CA ARG A 258 -11.69 8.99 -1.29
C ARG A 258 -11.23 10.22 -0.49
N THR A 259 -10.90 11.33 -1.15
CA THR A 259 -10.61 12.60 -0.44
C THR A 259 -11.78 13.03 0.46
N TYR A 260 -13.01 12.90 -0.02
CA TYR A 260 -14.20 13.15 0.80
C TYR A 260 -14.33 12.14 1.95
N ARG A 261 -14.17 10.84 1.69
CA ARG A 261 -14.15 9.80 2.76
C ARG A 261 -13.11 10.12 3.85
N GLU A 262 -11.93 10.55 3.45
CA GLU A 262 -10.79 10.76 4.35
C GLU A 262 -11.00 12.00 5.22
N TYR A 263 -11.60 13.05 4.65
CA TYR A 263 -12.08 14.18 5.43
C TYR A 263 -13.19 13.75 6.41
N MET A 264 -14.16 12.96 5.98
CA MET A 264 -15.26 12.52 6.85
C MET A 264 -14.78 11.66 8.02
N LEU A 265 -13.73 10.85 7.82
CA LEU A 265 -13.13 10.03 8.87
C LEU A 265 -12.25 10.84 9.84
N SER A 266 -11.58 11.89 9.37
CA SER A 266 -10.57 12.61 10.17
C SER A 266 -11.01 13.96 10.71
N GLY A 267 -11.92 14.66 10.01
CA GLY A 267 -12.26 16.06 10.27
C GLY A 267 -11.12 17.05 10.01
N ASP A 268 -10.03 16.62 9.36
CA ASP A 268 -8.81 17.43 9.19
C ASP A 268 -8.98 18.48 8.08
N LEU A 269 -9.40 19.68 8.49
CA LEU A 269 -9.67 20.80 7.58
C LEU A 269 -8.40 21.39 6.98
N ASP A 270 -7.27 21.37 7.70
CA ASP A 270 -6.02 21.97 7.24
C ASP A 270 -5.36 21.08 6.19
N TRP A 271 -5.38 19.76 6.38
CA TRP A 271 -5.02 18.81 5.33
C TRP A 271 -5.86 19.01 4.07
N LEU A 272 -7.19 19.09 4.22
CA LEU A 272 -8.09 19.25 3.09
C LEU A 272 -7.79 20.55 2.33
N LYS A 273 -7.62 21.68 3.03
CA LYS A 273 -7.23 22.96 2.42
C LYS A 273 -5.91 22.84 1.64
N GLY A 274 -4.95 22.08 2.17
CA GLY A 274 -3.63 21.87 1.54
C GLY A 274 -3.71 21.19 0.17
N ILE A 275 -4.59 20.18 0.02
CA ILE A 275 -4.71 19.43 -1.24
C ILE A 275 -5.84 19.93 -2.15
N TRP A 276 -6.80 20.70 -1.64
CA TRP A 276 -8.00 21.12 -2.37
C TRP A 276 -7.73 21.79 -3.74
N PRO A 277 -6.72 22.67 -3.90
CA PRO A 277 -6.41 23.22 -5.22
C PRO A 277 -6.12 22.15 -6.28
N GLN A 278 -5.42 21.08 -5.89
CA GLN A 278 -5.10 19.97 -6.79
C GLN A 278 -6.30 19.06 -7.04
N VAL A 279 -7.16 18.87 -6.04
CA VAL A 279 -8.45 18.19 -6.22
C VAL A 279 -9.28 18.92 -7.28
N LYS A 280 -9.45 20.24 -7.16
CA LYS A 280 -10.16 21.05 -8.17
C LYS A 280 -9.53 20.97 -9.55
N ARG A 281 -8.19 21.02 -9.66
CA ARG A 281 -7.48 20.85 -10.94
C ARG A 281 -7.76 19.49 -11.57
N SER A 282 -7.79 18.42 -10.78
CA SER A 282 -8.11 17.08 -11.28
C SER A 282 -9.55 16.96 -11.80
N ILE A 283 -10.51 17.66 -11.17
CA ILE A 283 -11.89 17.67 -11.66
C ILE A 283 -11.99 18.52 -12.93
N ALA A 284 -11.37 19.70 -12.95
CA ALA A 284 -11.39 20.60 -14.10
C ALA A 284 -10.74 20.02 -15.36
N PHE A 285 -9.79 19.08 -15.21
CA PHE A 285 -9.21 18.33 -16.31
C PHE A 285 -10.27 17.64 -17.20
N THR A 286 -11.38 17.18 -16.61
CA THR A 286 -12.44 16.45 -17.33
C THR A 286 -12.95 17.21 -18.56
N TRP A 287 -13.07 18.53 -18.43
CA TRP A 287 -13.56 19.43 -19.49
C TRP A 287 -12.48 20.38 -20.03
N SER A 288 -11.22 20.11 -19.73
CA SER A 288 -10.12 20.91 -20.26
C SER A 288 -9.91 20.62 -21.75
N VAL A 289 -9.68 21.66 -22.54
CA VAL A 289 -9.24 21.51 -23.94
C VAL A 289 -7.86 20.85 -24.05
N GLU A 290 -7.08 20.87 -22.97
CA GLU A 290 -5.79 20.19 -22.87
C GLU A 290 -5.92 18.71 -22.50
N ASN A 291 -7.13 18.23 -22.19
CA ASN A 291 -7.37 16.81 -21.98
C ASN A 291 -7.37 16.07 -23.34
N PRO A 292 -6.32 15.28 -23.65
CA PRO A 292 -6.23 14.58 -24.93
C PRO A 292 -7.34 13.55 -25.10
N ASP A 293 -7.92 13.10 -24.00
CA ASP A 293 -8.96 12.08 -23.94
C ASP A 293 -10.39 12.66 -24.02
N ARG A 294 -10.54 13.98 -23.91
CA ARG A 294 -11.79 14.72 -24.16
C ARG A 294 -13.01 14.16 -23.41
N TRP A 295 -12.88 13.97 -22.09
CA TRP A 295 -13.91 13.30 -21.31
C TRP A 295 -15.28 14.01 -21.37
N ASP A 296 -15.38 15.29 -20.99
CA ASP A 296 -16.65 16.05 -20.90
C ASP A 296 -16.43 17.50 -21.39
N LEU A 297 -16.03 17.68 -22.66
CA LEU A 297 -15.63 19.02 -23.18
C LEU A 297 -16.76 20.05 -23.17
N ASP A 298 -18.01 19.63 -23.31
CA ASP A 298 -19.20 20.48 -23.31
C ASP A 298 -19.77 20.70 -21.90
N ARG A 299 -19.18 20.08 -20.88
CA ARG A 299 -19.47 20.30 -19.45
C ARG A 299 -20.89 19.93 -19.07
N ASP A 300 -21.48 18.96 -19.75
CA ASP A 300 -22.85 18.56 -19.50
C ASP A 300 -22.98 17.46 -18.42
N GLY A 301 -21.84 16.94 -17.95
CA GLY A 301 -21.77 15.97 -16.86
C GLY A 301 -21.80 14.52 -17.33
N LEU A 302 -21.78 14.25 -18.64
CA LEU A 302 -21.62 12.92 -19.20
C LEU A 302 -20.26 12.79 -19.89
N ILE A 303 -19.47 11.80 -19.48
CA ILE A 303 -18.19 11.56 -20.15
C ILE A 303 -18.37 10.69 -21.41
N GLU A 304 -17.78 11.11 -22.52
CA GLU A 304 -18.01 10.50 -23.84
C GLU A 304 -16.70 10.26 -24.61
N GLY A 305 -15.60 10.92 -24.25
CA GLY A 305 -14.31 10.72 -24.88
C GLY A 305 -13.67 9.35 -24.58
N ARG A 306 -12.35 9.26 -24.80
CA ARG A 306 -11.57 8.03 -24.55
C ARG A 306 -11.35 7.84 -23.05
N GLN A 307 -11.78 6.71 -22.50
CA GLN A 307 -11.83 6.52 -21.05
C GLN A 307 -11.02 5.29 -20.67
N HIS A 308 -9.80 5.51 -20.20
CA HIS A 308 -8.94 4.45 -19.66
C HIS A 308 -9.30 4.18 -18.19
N HIS A 309 -9.21 2.92 -17.75
CA HIS A 309 -9.68 2.49 -16.43
C HIS A 309 -8.98 1.21 -15.96
N THR A 310 -9.33 0.72 -14.76
CA THR A 310 -8.69 -0.44 -14.09
C THR A 310 -8.68 -1.79 -14.85
N LEU A 311 -9.32 -1.91 -16.01
CA LEU A 311 -9.28 -3.14 -16.82
C LEU A 311 -8.29 -3.04 -17.98
N ASP A 312 -7.42 -2.03 -17.96
CA ASP A 312 -6.35 -1.81 -18.94
C ASP A 312 -6.83 -1.71 -20.39
N VAL A 313 -8.03 -1.17 -20.60
CA VAL A 313 -8.64 -0.91 -21.91
C VAL A 313 -9.29 0.46 -21.95
N GLU A 314 -9.62 0.92 -23.15
CA GLU A 314 -10.35 2.16 -23.37
C GLU A 314 -11.82 1.90 -23.69
N LEU A 315 -12.70 2.59 -22.97
CA LEU A 315 -14.09 2.76 -23.37
C LEU A 315 -14.24 4.08 -24.14
N PHE A 316 -15.18 4.08 -25.08
CA PHE A 316 -15.56 5.25 -25.87
C PHE A 316 -17.06 5.46 -25.74
N GLY A 317 -17.47 6.73 -25.76
CA GLY A 317 -18.86 7.12 -25.58
C GLY A 317 -19.37 6.96 -24.14
N PRO A 318 -20.67 7.26 -23.95
CA PRO A 318 -21.33 7.13 -22.66
C PRO A 318 -21.26 5.69 -22.09
N ASN A 319 -20.84 5.55 -20.84
CA ASN A 319 -20.95 4.30 -20.09
C ASN A 319 -21.31 4.55 -18.61
N SER A 320 -22.13 3.67 -18.03
CA SER A 320 -22.69 3.89 -16.70
C SER A 320 -21.68 3.80 -15.57
N TRP A 321 -20.61 3.02 -15.73
CA TRP A 321 -19.62 2.82 -14.67
C TRP A 321 -18.75 4.06 -14.47
N LEU A 322 -18.05 4.51 -15.50
CA LEU A 322 -17.10 5.61 -15.40
C LEU A 322 -17.82 6.96 -15.30
N SER A 323 -18.94 7.14 -16.02
CA SER A 323 -19.80 8.31 -15.81
C SER A 323 -20.38 8.31 -14.39
N GLY A 324 -20.75 7.15 -13.84
CA GLY A 324 -21.17 7.04 -12.44
C GLY A 324 -20.09 7.46 -11.44
N MET A 325 -18.83 7.05 -11.68
CA MET A 325 -17.68 7.49 -10.88
C MET A 325 -17.46 9.00 -10.96
N TYR A 326 -17.53 9.58 -12.16
CA TYR A 326 -17.42 11.04 -12.37
C TYR A 326 -18.52 11.80 -11.61
N LEU A 327 -19.78 11.41 -11.79
CA LEU A 327 -20.92 12.02 -11.12
C LEU A 327 -20.82 11.91 -9.59
N THR A 328 -20.34 10.77 -9.08
CA THR A 328 -20.08 10.59 -7.65
C THR A 328 -18.94 11.50 -7.18
N GLY A 329 -17.89 11.66 -7.99
CA GLY A 329 -16.79 12.60 -7.75
C GLY A 329 -17.26 14.05 -7.67
N LEU A 330 -18.11 14.51 -8.60
CA LEU A 330 -18.71 15.85 -8.57
C LEU A 330 -19.53 16.07 -7.29
N GLN A 331 -20.32 15.08 -6.90
CA GLN A 331 -21.09 15.10 -5.66
C GLN A 331 -20.21 15.17 -4.39
N ALA A 332 -19.11 14.43 -4.36
CA ALA A 332 -18.14 14.47 -3.27
C ALA A 332 -17.45 15.84 -3.21
N ALA A 333 -17.02 16.35 -4.35
CA ALA A 333 -16.38 17.65 -4.49
C ALA A 333 -17.30 18.81 -4.10
N ALA A 334 -18.59 18.77 -4.46
CA ALA A 334 -19.56 19.78 -4.04
C ALA A 334 -19.69 19.85 -2.50
N ARG A 335 -19.69 18.70 -1.83
CA ARG A 335 -19.71 18.63 -0.36
C ARG A 335 -18.44 19.21 0.24
N LEU A 336 -17.27 18.85 -0.31
CA LEU A 336 -15.98 19.40 0.10
C LEU A 336 -15.90 20.93 -0.10
N ALA A 337 -16.39 21.43 -1.23
CA ALA A 337 -16.46 22.86 -1.51
C ALA A 337 -17.29 23.61 -0.47
N ARG A 338 -18.46 23.08 -0.06
CA ARG A 338 -19.24 23.66 1.05
C ARG A 338 -18.50 23.66 2.37
N ILE A 339 -17.85 22.55 2.72
CA ILE A 339 -17.03 22.43 3.93
C ILE A 339 -15.95 23.51 3.97
N LEU A 340 -15.36 23.83 2.82
CA LEU A 340 -14.31 24.83 2.67
C LEU A 340 -14.83 26.26 2.51
N GLY A 341 -16.14 26.48 2.55
CA GLY A 341 -16.73 27.80 2.38
C GLY A 341 -16.71 28.33 0.93
N GLU A 342 -16.68 27.44 -0.07
CA GLU A 342 -16.77 27.76 -1.50
C GLU A 342 -18.16 27.41 -2.07
N PRO A 343 -19.24 28.18 -1.76
CA PRO A 343 -20.60 27.84 -2.18
C PRO A 343 -20.80 27.91 -3.70
N GLU A 344 -20.09 28.80 -4.41
CA GLU A 344 -20.17 28.92 -5.87
C GLU A 344 -19.60 27.68 -6.56
N THR A 345 -18.41 27.23 -6.15
CA THR A 345 -17.79 25.97 -6.61
C THR A 345 -18.72 24.78 -6.32
N ALA A 346 -19.37 24.76 -5.15
CA ALA A 346 -20.30 23.70 -4.80
C ALA A 346 -21.50 23.65 -5.75
N LEU A 347 -22.12 24.80 -6.02
CA LEU A 347 -23.27 24.90 -6.93
C LEU A 347 -22.91 24.50 -8.36
N GLU A 348 -21.72 24.87 -8.83
CA GLU A 348 -21.22 24.48 -10.16
C GLU A 348 -21.15 22.96 -10.30
N TYR A 349 -20.52 22.27 -9.34
CA TYR A 349 -20.41 20.80 -9.36
C TYR A 349 -21.75 20.10 -9.20
N GLU A 350 -22.67 20.66 -8.42
CA GLU A 350 -24.03 20.12 -8.27
C GLU A 350 -24.86 20.23 -9.53
N GLU A 351 -24.76 21.35 -10.24
CA GLU A 351 -25.48 21.54 -11.49
C GLU A 351 -24.93 20.61 -12.59
N MET A 352 -23.61 20.46 -12.69
CA MET A 352 -23.01 19.47 -13.58
C MET A 352 -23.45 18.04 -13.23
N PHE A 353 -23.48 17.69 -11.93
CA PHE A 353 -24.00 16.40 -11.49
C PHE A 353 -25.47 16.19 -11.90
N ARG A 354 -26.32 17.21 -11.71
CA ARG A 354 -27.75 17.13 -11.99
C ARG A 354 -27.99 16.86 -13.48
N ARG A 355 -27.36 17.64 -14.36
CA ARG A 355 -27.45 17.48 -15.82
C ARG A 355 -26.90 16.14 -16.28
N GLY A 356 -25.71 15.77 -15.82
CA GLY A 356 -25.08 14.52 -16.22
C GLY A 356 -25.86 13.29 -15.76
N ARG A 357 -26.45 13.32 -14.55
CA ARG A 357 -27.35 12.25 -14.07
C ARG A 357 -28.60 12.12 -14.95
N GLU A 358 -29.22 13.23 -15.34
CA GLU A 358 -30.39 13.23 -16.22
C GLU A 358 -30.02 12.63 -17.59
N LYS A 359 -28.96 13.14 -18.23
CA LYS A 359 -28.48 12.66 -19.54
C LYS A 359 -28.05 11.19 -19.48
N LEU A 360 -27.37 10.76 -18.41
CA LEU A 360 -26.95 9.36 -18.23
C LEU A 360 -28.15 8.42 -18.17
N ASN A 361 -29.19 8.78 -17.40
CA ASN A 361 -30.40 7.99 -17.29
C ASN A 361 -31.16 7.94 -18.62
N GLU A 362 -31.33 9.07 -19.29
CA GLU A 362 -31.99 9.14 -20.60
C GLU A 362 -31.24 8.32 -21.67
N THR A 363 -29.90 8.33 -21.60
CA THR A 363 -29.07 7.68 -22.61
C THR A 363 -28.91 6.18 -22.33
N LEU A 364 -28.66 5.78 -21.08
CA LEU A 364 -28.20 4.42 -20.78
C LEU A 364 -29.19 3.60 -19.97
N PHE A 365 -30.18 4.19 -19.30
CA PHE A 365 -31.14 3.41 -18.51
C PHE A 365 -32.31 2.95 -19.37
N ASN A 366 -32.47 1.63 -19.53
CA ASN A 366 -33.54 1.07 -20.36
C ASN A 366 -34.87 0.83 -19.60
N GLY A 367 -34.98 1.31 -18.36
CA GLY A 367 -36.11 1.04 -17.46
C GLY A 367 -35.87 -0.09 -16.45
N SER A 368 -34.77 -0.83 -16.54
CA SER A 368 -34.42 -1.90 -15.58
C SER A 368 -32.94 -1.91 -15.18
N TYR A 369 -32.03 -1.67 -16.13
CA TYR A 369 -30.60 -1.60 -15.89
C TYR A 369 -29.94 -0.62 -16.86
N PHE A 370 -28.68 -0.27 -16.58
CA PHE A 370 -27.88 0.53 -17.49
C PHE A 370 -27.29 -0.34 -18.60
N VAL A 371 -27.49 0.05 -19.85
CA VAL A 371 -26.94 -0.64 -21.02
C VAL A 371 -25.60 -0.04 -21.40
N GLN A 372 -24.66 -0.88 -21.85
CA GLN A 372 -23.48 -0.43 -22.54
C GLN A 372 -23.84 -0.18 -24.01
N ARG A 373 -23.76 1.08 -24.46
CA ARG A 373 -23.88 1.40 -25.88
C ARG A 373 -22.52 1.20 -26.53
N LEU A 374 -22.41 0.20 -27.40
CA LEU A 374 -21.19 -0.08 -28.15
C LEU A 374 -21.37 0.42 -29.57
N ASP A 375 -20.47 1.32 -30.01
CA ASP A 375 -20.28 1.57 -31.42
C ASP A 375 -19.06 0.79 -31.92
N LEU A 376 -19.31 -0.37 -32.55
CA LEU A 376 -18.24 -1.21 -33.09
C LEU A 376 -17.57 -0.61 -34.35
N THR A 377 -18.10 0.50 -34.86
CA THR A 377 -17.53 1.22 -36.00
C THR A 377 -16.63 2.37 -35.58
N ASP A 378 -16.71 2.79 -34.32
CA ASP A 378 -15.80 3.77 -33.73
C ASP A 378 -14.38 3.19 -33.64
N ARG A 379 -13.43 3.86 -34.29
CA ARG A 379 -12.01 3.46 -34.33
C ARG A 379 -11.10 4.37 -33.50
N GLY A 380 -11.68 5.31 -32.74
CA GLY A 380 -10.95 6.33 -31.98
C GLY A 380 -10.65 7.57 -32.80
#